data_AF-A0A7C5ZYH3-F1
#
_entry.id   AF-A0A7C5ZYH3-F1
#
_cell.length_a   1.000
_cell.length_b   1.000
_cell.length_c   1.000
_cell.angle_alpha   90.00
_cell.angle_beta   90.00
_cell.angle_gamma   90.00
#
_symmetry.space_group_name_H-M   'P 1'
#
loop_
_entity.id
_entity.type
_entity.pdbx_description
1 polymer ?
#
loop_
_entity_poly.entity_id
_entity_poly.type
_entity_poly.pdbx_seq_one_letter_code
_entity_poly.pdbx_strand_id
1 'polypeptide(L)'
;MVWKRRVQIAGSGSFLVTLPKSWVKQSKIDKNMILTMVSNRDGSLTIMPEGSGKLIEEIAEIDLSRQELKPQDVLLGSYLLGYNTVIIKAETEFSTTEVSEVRKIVRRLPGAEISEETASQIEVRVLLDPEMITPEKLVRRQSSLTASMISDCVKALLKWDAELAERVVERDEEVDRQYFMLVRVIRSALRNPELPAKMGMDFLKLMDLRMLVKYVEDSADQCVRISREVVKMHSKARRISLAGLGSMGETLSDMHSKAVELFNSFNPSVLREIIEKHAEVEEKLLSFEEKQNHKTYAISLVKVFNSLAKILENVKDIVELLSMKPF
;
A
#
# COMPACT_ATOMS: atom_id res chain seq x y z
N MET A 1 28.35 11.44 -1.20
CA MET A 1 29.76 11.70 -1.59
C MET A 1 30.11 10.78 -2.74
N VAL A 2 30.91 11.22 -3.71
CA VAL A 2 31.31 10.39 -4.86
C VAL A 2 32.82 10.22 -4.84
N TRP A 3 33.31 8.97 -4.85
CA TRP A 3 34.73 8.65 -4.86
C TRP A 3 35.10 7.93 -6.16
N LYS A 4 36.24 8.29 -6.74
CA LYS A 4 36.82 7.59 -7.89
C LYS A 4 38.02 6.78 -7.44
N ARG A 5 38.10 5.52 -7.88
CA ARG A 5 39.19 4.59 -7.60
C ARG A 5 39.57 3.86 -8.87
N ARG A 6 40.86 3.61 -9.03
CA ARG A 6 41.37 2.78 -10.13
C ARG A 6 41.34 1.32 -9.68
N VAL A 7 40.83 0.45 -10.54
CA VAL A 7 40.91 -0.99 -10.35
C VAL A 7 42.37 -1.42 -10.48
N GLN A 8 42.83 -2.28 -9.57
CA GLN A 8 44.17 -2.87 -9.57
C GLN A 8 44.03 -4.37 -9.79
N ILE A 9 45.03 -5.01 -10.42
CA ILE A 9 45.04 -6.46 -10.59
C ILE A 9 45.78 -7.05 -9.39
N ALA A 10 45.09 -7.90 -8.63
CA ALA A 10 45.74 -8.86 -7.76
C ALA A 10 46.14 -10.08 -8.59
N GLY A 11 47.22 -10.77 -8.23
CA GLY A 11 47.63 -12.00 -8.90
C GLY A 11 46.47 -13.01 -9.00
N SER A 12 46.59 -13.96 -9.94
CA SER A 12 45.58 -15.02 -10.20
C SER A 12 44.19 -14.57 -10.69
N GLY A 13 44.11 -13.41 -11.38
CA GLY A 13 42.87 -12.99 -12.06
C GLY A 13 41.86 -12.23 -11.18
N SER A 14 42.24 -11.90 -9.96
CA SER A 14 41.42 -11.10 -9.05
C SER A 14 41.65 -9.61 -9.24
N PHE A 15 40.61 -8.81 -9.01
CA PHE A 15 40.70 -7.35 -9.08
C PHE A 15 40.53 -6.74 -7.68
N LEU A 16 41.25 -5.64 -7.42
CA LEU A 16 41.23 -4.89 -6.17
C LEU A 16 40.74 -3.47 -6.42
N VAL A 17 39.93 -2.96 -5.50
CA VAL A 17 39.54 -1.55 -5.42
C VAL A 17 39.78 -1.06 -4.00
N THR A 18 40.49 0.06 -3.83
CA THR A 18 40.81 0.60 -2.50
C THR A 18 39.66 1.42 -1.92
N LEU A 19 39.23 1.08 -0.71
CA LEU A 19 38.14 1.79 -0.03
C LEU A 19 38.54 3.22 0.38
N PRO A 20 37.63 4.21 0.33
CA PRO A 20 37.93 5.56 0.80
C PRO A 20 38.19 5.61 2.31
N LYS A 21 39.35 6.16 2.71
CA LYS A 21 39.74 6.29 4.13
C LYS A 21 38.69 6.99 5.00
N SER A 22 38.02 8.03 4.48
CA SER A 22 36.98 8.75 5.21
C SER A 22 35.73 7.88 5.45
N TRP A 23 35.34 7.09 4.45
CA TRP A 23 34.21 6.17 4.57
C TRP A 23 34.51 5.03 5.55
N VAL A 24 35.71 4.42 5.46
CA VAL A 24 36.19 3.40 6.42
C VAL A 24 36.10 3.90 7.86
N LYS A 25 36.55 5.14 8.12
CA LYS A 25 36.45 5.76 9.45
C LYS A 25 35.00 6.00 9.89
N GLN A 26 34.17 6.55 9.00
CA GLN A 26 32.77 6.86 9.31
C GLN A 26 31.96 5.60 9.60
N SER A 27 32.18 4.55 8.82
CA SER A 27 31.56 3.23 8.97
C SER A 27 32.22 2.37 10.04
N LYS A 28 33.25 2.89 10.75
CA LYS A 28 34.01 2.18 11.80
C LYS A 28 34.53 0.80 11.34
N ILE A 29 34.94 0.70 10.08
CA ILE A 29 35.44 -0.54 9.49
C ILE A 29 36.88 -0.77 9.95
N ASP A 30 37.15 -1.97 10.47
CA ASP A 30 38.49 -2.44 10.78
C ASP A 30 38.97 -3.53 9.79
N LYS A 31 40.22 -3.98 9.95
CA LYS A 31 40.89 -4.91 9.03
C LYS A 31 40.34 -6.34 9.03
N ASN A 32 39.54 -6.71 10.04
CA ASN A 32 38.98 -8.04 10.20
C ASN A 32 37.47 -8.08 9.92
N MET A 33 36.87 -6.92 9.64
CA MET A 33 35.46 -6.80 9.35
C MET A 33 35.14 -7.35 7.96
N ILE A 34 34.08 -8.16 7.86
CA ILE A 34 33.55 -8.64 6.59
C ILE A 34 32.68 -7.54 5.97
N LEU A 35 32.79 -7.36 4.66
CA LEU A 35 31.93 -6.45 3.90
C LEU A 35 30.99 -7.27 3.04
N THR A 36 29.69 -6.95 3.10
CA THR A 36 28.69 -7.45 2.16
C THR A 36 28.77 -6.65 0.86
N MET A 37 28.72 -7.36 -0.26
CA MET A 37 28.61 -6.77 -1.59
C MET A 37 27.33 -7.23 -2.26
N VAL A 38 26.47 -6.27 -2.63
CA VAL A 38 25.19 -6.53 -3.31
C VAL A 38 25.31 -6.07 -4.76
N SER A 39 25.07 -6.98 -5.70
CA SER A 39 24.94 -6.63 -7.12
C SER A 39 23.55 -6.12 -7.40
N ASN A 40 23.48 -4.88 -7.90
CA ASN A 40 22.23 -4.22 -8.25
C ASN A 40 21.91 -4.45 -9.73
N ARG A 41 20.63 -4.34 -10.11
CA ARG A 41 20.16 -4.51 -11.50
C ARG A 41 20.66 -3.44 -12.46
N ASP A 42 21.03 -2.27 -11.96
CA ASP A 42 21.64 -1.18 -12.73
C ASP A 42 23.13 -1.41 -13.04
N GLY A 43 23.68 -2.57 -12.64
CA GLY A 43 25.07 -2.95 -12.82
C GLY A 43 26.01 -2.39 -11.74
N SER A 44 25.50 -1.64 -10.76
CA SER A 44 26.30 -1.14 -9.65
C SER A 44 26.52 -2.21 -8.57
N LEU A 45 27.54 -1.98 -7.73
CA LEU A 45 27.82 -2.78 -6.54
C LEU A 45 27.67 -1.92 -5.29
N THR A 46 26.77 -2.31 -4.39
CA THR A 46 26.65 -1.71 -3.06
C THR A 46 27.60 -2.45 -2.11
N ILE A 47 28.46 -1.73 -1.41
CA ILE A 47 29.37 -2.28 -0.40
C ILE A 47 28.99 -1.73 0.97
N MET A 48 28.85 -2.61 1.95
CA MET A 48 28.52 -2.23 3.33
C MET A 48 29.15 -3.21 4.33
N PRO A 49 29.39 -2.80 5.60
CA PRO A 49 29.78 -3.75 6.64
C PRO A 49 28.74 -4.86 6.80
N GLU A 50 29.17 -6.10 7.00
CA GLU A 50 28.25 -7.20 7.27
C GLU A 50 27.40 -6.90 8.51
N GLY A 51 26.09 -7.16 8.43
CA GLY A 51 25.15 -6.84 9.50
C GLY A 51 24.74 -5.36 9.58
N SER A 52 25.35 -4.44 8.82
CA SER A 52 24.91 -3.03 8.80
C SER A 52 23.50 -2.83 8.20
N GLY A 53 23.03 -3.79 7.39
CA GLY A 53 21.65 -3.85 6.88
C GLY A 53 20.68 -4.67 7.76
N LYS A 54 21.19 -5.51 8.68
CA LYS A 54 20.41 -6.11 9.77
C LYS A 54 20.46 -5.12 10.93
N LEU A 55 19.62 -4.09 10.85
CA LEU A 55 19.49 -3.16 11.96
C LEU A 55 19.20 -3.97 13.23
N ILE A 56 20.07 -3.78 14.24
CA ILE A 56 19.78 -3.96 15.66
C ILE A 56 18.31 -3.65 15.85
N GLU A 57 17.52 -4.56 16.44
CA GLU A 57 16.06 -4.46 16.61
C GLU A 57 15.60 -3.02 16.43
N GLU A 58 14.98 -2.73 15.29
CA GLU A 58 14.63 -1.35 14.96
C GLU A 58 13.56 -0.88 15.95
N ILE A 59 14.03 -0.31 17.06
CA ILE A 59 13.21 0.21 18.15
C ILE A 59 12.95 1.68 17.85
N ALA A 60 11.68 2.02 17.70
CA ALA A 60 11.21 3.38 17.79
C ALA A 60 10.76 3.62 19.22
N GLU A 61 11.50 4.43 19.97
CA GLU A 61 11.07 4.91 21.28
C GLU A 61 10.57 6.35 21.15
N ILE A 62 9.28 6.57 21.39
CA ILE A 62 8.62 7.86 21.28
C ILE A 62 8.04 8.25 22.63
N ASP A 63 8.45 9.43 23.11
CA ASP A 63 7.90 10.07 24.29
C ASP A 63 6.88 11.14 23.87
N LEU A 64 5.60 10.89 24.16
CA LEU A 64 4.49 11.78 23.83
C LEU A 64 4.40 13.00 24.73
N SER A 65 5.10 13.04 25.87
CA SER A 65 5.11 14.24 26.75
C SER A 65 5.63 15.50 26.03
N ARG A 66 6.39 15.31 24.95
CA ARG A 66 7.00 16.38 24.16
C ARG A 66 6.28 16.65 22.84
N GLN A 67 5.17 15.96 22.56
CA GLN A 67 4.53 15.96 21.25
C GLN A 67 3.00 15.88 21.38
N GLU A 68 2.26 16.76 20.71
CA GLU A 68 0.80 16.67 20.62
C GLU A 68 0.37 15.61 19.60
N LEU A 69 0.81 14.36 19.78
CA LEU A 69 0.49 13.23 18.92
C LEU A 69 -0.32 12.18 19.67
N LYS A 70 -1.22 11.50 18.96
CA LYS A 70 -1.99 10.39 19.52
C LYS A 70 -1.17 9.09 19.46
N PRO A 71 -1.23 8.22 20.48
CA PRO A 71 -0.47 6.96 20.50
C PRO A 71 -0.71 6.08 19.26
N GLN A 72 -1.95 5.98 18.81
CA GLN A 72 -2.32 5.17 17.64
C GLN A 72 -1.71 5.68 16.33
N ASP A 73 -1.54 7.01 16.19
CA ASP A 73 -0.95 7.62 14.98
C ASP A 73 0.56 7.40 14.95
N VAL A 74 1.22 7.51 16.11
CA VAL A 74 2.64 7.20 16.29
C VAL A 74 2.92 5.71 16.03
N LEU A 75 2.04 4.83 16.51
CA LEU A 75 2.13 3.39 16.25
C LEU A 75 2.04 3.10 14.75
N LEU A 76 1.01 3.62 14.07
CA LEU A 76 0.83 3.42 12.64
C LEU A 76 2.03 3.96 11.84
N GLY A 77 2.48 5.18 12.15
CA GLY A 77 3.64 5.78 11.50
C GLY A 77 4.91 4.95 11.64
N SER A 78 5.21 4.52 12.88
CA SER A 78 6.37 3.68 13.18
C SER A 78 6.27 2.31 12.50
N TYR A 79 5.10 1.68 12.50
CA TYR A 79 4.87 0.42 11.79
C TYR A 79 5.15 0.58 10.30
N LEU A 80 4.63 1.63 9.67
CA LEU A 80 4.82 1.88 8.24
C LEU A 80 6.27 2.24 7.91
N LEU A 81 7.07 2.75 8.84
CA LEU A 81 8.51 3.01 8.64
C LEU A 81 9.39 1.77 8.78
N GLY A 82 8.79 0.61 9.12
CA GLY A 82 9.49 -0.67 9.18
C GLY A 82 10.02 -1.05 10.56
N TYR A 83 9.81 -0.24 11.61
CA TYR A 83 10.29 -0.53 12.96
C TYR A 83 9.69 -1.84 13.49
N ASN A 84 10.52 -2.68 14.09
CA ASN A 84 10.12 -3.99 14.64
C ASN A 84 9.61 -3.89 16.08
N THR A 85 10.04 -2.87 16.81
CA THR A 85 9.55 -2.58 18.15
C THR A 85 9.18 -1.11 18.23
N VAL A 86 8.00 -0.81 18.76
CA VAL A 86 7.53 0.55 18.98
C VAL A 86 7.20 0.70 20.45
N ILE A 87 7.95 1.54 21.15
CA ILE A 87 7.76 1.86 22.56
C ILE A 87 7.19 3.28 22.62
N ILE A 88 5.95 3.40 23.09
CA ILE A 88 5.25 4.68 23.25
C ILE A 88 5.17 4.97 24.74
N LYS A 89 5.76 6.09 25.16
CA LYS A 89 5.80 6.56 26.55
C LYS A 89 4.97 7.84 26.70
N ALA A 90 4.37 8.02 27.87
CA ALA A 90 3.67 9.24 28.25
C ALA A 90 4.11 9.68 29.66
N GLU A 91 3.99 10.98 29.95
CA GLU A 91 4.24 11.51 31.30
C GLU A 91 3.15 11.08 32.29
N THR A 92 1.91 11.00 31.81
CA THR A 92 0.73 10.56 32.57
C THR A 92 0.22 9.21 32.07
N GLU A 93 -0.74 8.64 32.80
CA GLU A 93 -1.42 7.40 32.39
C GLU A 93 -2.19 7.59 31.06
N PHE A 94 -2.13 6.59 30.19
CA PHE A 94 -2.95 6.52 28.98
C PHE A 94 -4.42 6.38 29.33
N SER A 95 -5.26 7.19 28.68
CA SER A 95 -6.71 7.05 28.83
C SER A 95 -7.21 5.73 28.26
N THR A 96 -8.35 5.26 28.76
CA THR A 96 -9.02 4.05 28.24
C THR A 96 -9.34 4.14 26.76
N THR A 97 -9.63 5.35 26.26
CA THR A 97 -9.85 5.64 24.84
C THR A 97 -8.57 5.43 24.04
N GLU A 98 -7.44 5.98 24.47
CA GLU A 98 -6.15 5.82 23.78
C GLU A 98 -5.73 4.36 23.69
N VAL A 99 -5.81 3.62 24.82
CA VAL A 99 -5.50 2.19 24.84
C VAL A 99 -6.43 1.40 23.89
N SER A 100 -7.72 1.73 23.87
CA SER A 100 -8.69 1.10 22.96
C SER A 100 -8.36 1.37 21.48
N GLU A 101 -8.00 2.61 21.12
CA GLU A 101 -7.60 2.97 19.76
C GLU A 101 -6.28 2.31 19.34
N VAL A 102 -5.30 2.21 20.25
CA VAL A 102 -4.07 1.44 20.01
C VAL A 102 -4.39 -0.03 19.72
N ARG A 103 -5.23 -0.67 20.54
CA ARG A 103 -5.65 -2.07 20.30
C ARG A 103 -6.36 -2.25 18.96
N LYS A 104 -7.20 -1.30 18.54
CA LYS A 104 -7.86 -1.33 17.23
C LYS A 104 -6.84 -1.25 16.09
N ILE A 105 -5.86 -0.36 16.19
CA ILE A 105 -4.80 -0.26 15.19
C ILE A 105 -3.95 -1.53 15.16
N VAL A 106 -3.52 -2.07 16.30
CA VAL A 106 -2.73 -3.31 16.36
C VAL A 106 -3.42 -4.46 15.60
N ARG A 107 -4.74 -4.63 15.74
CA ARG A 107 -5.51 -5.64 14.99
C ARG A 107 -5.46 -5.47 13.46
N ARG A 108 -5.27 -4.24 12.98
CA ARG A 108 -5.15 -3.88 11.56
C ARG A 108 -3.71 -3.92 11.04
N LEU A 109 -2.73 -4.23 11.89
CA LEU A 109 -1.31 -4.25 11.53
C LEU A 109 -0.78 -5.70 11.53
N PRO A 110 -0.57 -6.32 10.37
CA PRO A 110 -0.08 -7.70 10.31
C PRO A 110 1.23 -7.90 11.06
N GLY A 111 1.26 -8.91 11.94
CA GLY A 111 2.38 -9.26 12.79
C GLY A 111 2.56 -8.40 14.03
N ALA A 112 1.76 -7.34 14.23
CA ALA A 112 1.87 -6.49 15.41
C ALA A 112 1.19 -7.13 16.64
N GLU A 113 1.90 -7.14 17.77
CA GLU A 113 1.42 -7.65 19.06
C GLU A 113 1.85 -6.69 20.17
N ILE A 114 0.94 -6.41 21.11
CA ILE A 114 1.28 -5.64 22.32
C ILE A 114 2.08 -6.57 23.24
N SER A 115 3.36 -6.30 23.43
CA SER A 115 4.25 -7.09 24.29
C SER A 115 4.28 -6.58 25.74
N GLU A 116 4.08 -5.28 25.94
CA GLU A 116 4.00 -4.66 27.25
C GLU A 116 2.94 -3.56 27.26
N GLU A 117 2.13 -3.51 28.31
CA GLU A 117 1.14 -2.45 28.55
C GLU A 117 1.17 -2.09 30.04
N THR A 118 1.63 -0.89 30.35
CA THR A 118 1.59 -0.28 31.68
C THR A 118 0.77 1.00 31.63
N ALA A 119 0.58 1.65 32.79
CA ALA A 119 -0.16 2.91 32.86
C ALA A 119 0.41 3.98 31.90
N SER A 120 1.74 4.11 31.77
CA SER A 120 2.39 5.19 31.00
C SER A 120 3.30 4.70 29.87
N GLN A 121 3.28 3.39 29.56
CA GLN A 121 4.05 2.81 28.45
C GLN A 121 3.26 1.72 27.73
N ILE A 122 3.30 1.75 26.40
CA ILE A 122 2.83 0.66 25.53
C ILE A 122 3.98 0.24 24.61
N GLU A 123 4.33 -1.04 24.63
CA GLU A 123 5.28 -1.65 23.69
C GLU A 123 4.52 -2.54 22.70
N VAL A 124 4.76 -2.33 21.42
CA VAL A 124 4.27 -3.17 20.32
C VAL A 124 5.43 -3.77 19.57
N ARG A 125 5.44 -5.09 19.40
CA ARG A 125 6.40 -5.83 18.58
C ARG A 125 5.76 -6.29 17.28
N VAL A 126 6.53 -6.27 16.19
CA VAL A 126 6.11 -6.73 14.88
C VAL A 126 6.86 -8.00 14.51
N LEU A 127 6.17 -9.13 14.58
CA LEU A 127 6.68 -10.48 14.33
C LEU A 127 6.46 -10.89 12.87
N LEU A 128 6.95 -10.06 11.94
CA LEU A 128 6.78 -10.27 10.51
C LEU A 128 8.14 -10.20 9.84
N ASP A 129 8.51 -11.29 9.16
CA ASP A 129 9.73 -11.37 8.36
C ASP A 129 9.47 -10.84 6.94
N PRO A 130 10.06 -9.68 6.56
CA PRO A 130 9.89 -9.13 5.22
C PRO A 130 10.46 -10.03 4.12
N GLU A 131 11.46 -10.87 4.40
CA GLU A 131 12.08 -11.77 3.41
C GLU A 131 11.11 -12.86 2.93
N MET A 132 10.12 -13.20 3.76
CA MET A 132 9.11 -14.22 3.45
C MET A 132 7.93 -13.66 2.64
N ILE A 133 7.88 -12.34 2.42
CA ILE A 133 6.78 -11.69 1.73
C ILE A 133 7.15 -11.43 0.27
N THR A 134 6.28 -11.83 -0.64
CA THR A 134 6.39 -11.49 -2.05
C THR A 134 5.46 -10.31 -2.38
N PRO A 135 5.99 -9.08 -2.59
CA PRO A 135 5.19 -7.89 -2.91
C PRO A 135 4.14 -8.10 -4.00
N GLU A 136 4.51 -8.76 -5.08
CA GLU A 136 3.64 -9.01 -6.23
C GLU A 136 2.47 -9.95 -5.90
N LYS A 137 2.67 -10.95 -5.04
CA LYS A 137 1.59 -11.83 -4.60
C LYS A 137 0.60 -11.08 -3.72
N LEU A 138 1.10 -10.20 -2.86
CA LEU A 138 0.28 -9.39 -1.98
C LEU A 138 -0.60 -8.42 -2.77
N VAL A 139 -0.03 -7.74 -3.77
CA VAL A 139 -0.79 -6.87 -4.70
C VAL A 139 -1.87 -7.64 -5.44
N ARG A 140 -1.57 -8.84 -5.98
CA ARG A 140 -2.58 -9.66 -6.67
C ARG A 140 -3.73 -10.05 -5.75
N ARG A 141 -3.44 -10.42 -4.51
CA ARG A 141 -4.46 -10.76 -3.51
C ARG A 141 -5.34 -9.56 -3.19
N GLN A 142 -4.74 -8.39 -3.00
CA GLN A 142 -5.47 -7.16 -2.72
C GLN A 142 -6.34 -6.74 -3.90
N SER A 143 -5.80 -6.77 -5.12
CA SER A 143 -6.56 -6.48 -6.33
C SER A 143 -7.73 -7.43 -6.53
N SER A 144 -7.56 -8.73 -6.26
CA SER A 144 -8.66 -9.70 -6.35
C SER A 144 -9.79 -9.38 -5.36
N LEU A 145 -9.43 -8.98 -4.14
CA LEU A 145 -10.41 -8.57 -3.12
C LEU A 145 -11.11 -7.27 -3.54
N THR A 146 -10.35 -6.24 -3.94
CA THR A 146 -10.90 -4.96 -4.43
C THR A 146 -11.80 -5.15 -5.65
N ALA A 147 -11.43 -5.97 -6.62
CA ALA A 147 -12.26 -6.28 -7.79
C ALA A 147 -13.62 -6.85 -7.38
N SER A 148 -13.64 -7.76 -6.39
CA SER A 148 -14.89 -8.29 -5.84
C SER A 148 -15.72 -7.22 -5.12
N MET A 149 -15.08 -6.30 -4.40
CA MET A 149 -15.74 -5.17 -3.72
C MET A 149 -16.36 -4.19 -4.73
N ILE A 150 -15.69 -3.92 -5.85
CA ILE A 150 -16.22 -3.07 -6.94
C ILE A 150 -17.52 -3.67 -7.50
N SER A 151 -17.49 -4.95 -7.85
CA SER A 151 -18.68 -5.65 -8.35
C SER A 151 -19.82 -5.65 -7.31
N ASP A 152 -19.50 -5.99 -6.06
CA ASP A 152 -20.50 -6.14 -5.01
C ASP A 152 -21.11 -4.82 -4.54
N CYS A 153 -20.34 -3.73 -4.46
CA CYS A 153 -20.89 -2.43 -4.04
C CYS A 153 -21.88 -1.88 -5.08
N VAL A 154 -21.61 -2.05 -6.37
CA VAL A 154 -22.54 -1.67 -7.43
C VAL A 154 -23.76 -2.58 -7.44
N LYS A 155 -23.58 -3.89 -7.23
CA LYS A 155 -24.69 -4.84 -7.08
C LYS A 155 -25.58 -4.50 -5.88
N ALA A 156 -24.97 -4.13 -4.75
CA ALA A 156 -25.68 -3.67 -3.55
C ALA A 156 -26.47 -2.40 -3.83
N LEU A 157 -25.88 -1.45 -4.56
CA LEU A 157 -26.54 -0.22 -4.99
C LEU A 157 -27.75 -0.51 -5.91
N LEU A 158 -27.57 -1.34 -6.94
CA LEU A 158 -28.63 -1.68 -7.90
C LEU A 158 -29.83 -2.37 -7.23
N LYS A 159 -29.57 -3.22 -6.24
CA LYS A 159 -30.58 -4.00 -5.52
C LYS A 159 -31.06 -3.33 -4.25
N TRP A 160 -30.44 -2.22 -3.85
CA TRP A 160 -30.58 -1.60 -2.54
C TRP A 160 -30.42 -2.63 -1.41
N ASP A 161 -29.40 -3.48 -1.51
CA ASP A 161 -29.09 -4.54 -0.57
C ASP A 161 -28.12 -4.02 0.50
N ALA A 162 -28.67 -3.63 1.66
CA ALA A 162 -27.86 -3.09 2.76
C ALA A 162 -26.94 -4.14 3.38
N GLU A 163 -27.35 -5.40 3.43
CA GLU A 163 -26.51 -6.48 3.99
C GLU A 163 -25.29 -6.73 3.11
N LEU A 164 -25.46 -6.74 1.78
CA LEU A 164 -24.32 -6.83 0.86
C LEU A 164 -23.40 -5.61 0.98
N ALA A 165 -23.97 -4.41 1.15
CA ALA A 165 -23.20 -3.19 1.37
C ALA A 165 -22.38 -3.25 2.67
N GLU A 166 -22.95 -3.72 3.78
CA GLU A 166 -22.22 -3.91 5.05
C GLU A 166 -21.07 -4.91 4.89
N ARG A 167 -21.29 -6.04 4.19
CA ARG A 167 -20.21 -7.00 3.87
C ARG A 167 -19.11 -6.41 2.99
N VAL A 168 -19.38 -5.39 2.17
CA VAL A 168 -18.32 -4.66 1.46
C VAL A 168 -17.50 -3.84 2.45
N VAL A 169 -18.15 -3.14 3.39
CA VAL A 169 -17.47 -2.33 4.41
C VAL A 169 -16.56 -3.21 5.30
N GLU A 170 -17.01 -4.39 5.68
CA GLU A 170 -16.20 -5.32 6.50
C GLU A 170 -14.95 -5.83 5.79
N ARG A 171 -15.02 -6.06 4.47
CA ARG A 171 -13.89 -6.56 3.67
C ARG A 171 -12.75 -5.55 3.53
N ASP A 172 -13.04 -4.27 3.71
CA ASP A 172 -12.06 -3.18 3.64
C ASP A 172 -10.93 -3.33 4.65
N GLU A 173 -11.21 -3.86 5.84
CA GLU A 173 -10.19 -4.11 6.86
C GLU A 173 -9.09 -5.06 6.38
N GLU A 174 -9.42 -6.04 5.53
CA GLU A 174 -8.44 -6.95 4.93
C GLU A 174 -7.65 -6.25 3.82
N VAL A 175 -8.27 -5.34 3.06
CA VAL A 175 -7.57 -4.52 2.05
C VAL A 175 -6.53 -3.62 2.73
N ASP A 176 -6.94 -2.92 3.80
CA ASP A 176 -6.06 -2.07 4.61
C ASP A 176 -4.87 -2.83 5.17
N ARG A 177 -5.13 -4.01 5.74
CA ARG A 177 -4.09 -4.87 6.29
C ARG A 177 -3.05 -5.25 5.23
N GLN A 178 -3.50 -5.61 4.03
CA GLN A 178 -2.61 -5.95 2.91
C GLN A 178 -1.83 -4.74 2.43
N TYR A 179 -2.48 -3.58 2.34
CA TYR A 179 -1.83 -2.31 2.01
C TYR A 179 -0.74 -1.93 3.02
N PHE A 180 -1.05 -1.89 4.32
CA PHE A 180 -0.07 -1.53 5.36
C PHE A 180 1.11 -2.49 5.39
N MET A 181 0.87 -3.79 5.23
CA MET A 181 1.93 -4.80 5.15
C MET A 181 2.84 -4.55 3.93
N LEU A 182 2.28 -4.23 2.77
CA LEU A 182 3.09 -3.94 1.59
C LEU A 182 3.92 -2.66 1.77
N VAL A 183 3.31 -1.59 2.29
CA VAL A 183 4.00 -0.31 2.54
C VAL A 183 5.16 -0.53 3.51
N ARG A 184 4.95 -1.30 4.57
CA ARG A 184 5.99 -1.68 5.52
C ARG A 184 7.13 -2.41 4.82
N VAL A 185 6.84 -3.47 4.07
CA VAL A 185 7.86 -4.27 3.36
C VAL A 185 8.68 -3.42 2.40
N ILE A 186 8.02 -2.56 1.62
CA ILE A 186 8.71 -1.65 0.68
C ILE A 186 9.63 -0.69 1.43
N ARG A 187 9.18 -0.10 2.54
CA ARG A 187 10.00 0.83 3.33
C ARG A 187 11.12 0.13 4.09
N SER A 188 10.91 -1.09 4.57
CA SER A 188 11.98 -1.94 5.08
C SER A 188 13.03 -2.25 4.01
N ALA A 189 12.61 -2.45 2.75
CA ALA A 189 13.53 -2.67 1.63
C ALA A 189 14.37 -1.43 1.27
N LEU A 190 13.87 -0.22 1.56
CA LEU A 190 14.66 1.01 1.43
C LEU A 190 15.72 1.17 2.53
N ARG A 191 15.51 0.55 3.70
CA ARG A 191 16.42 0.61 4.85
C ARG A 191 17.47 -0.51 4.84
N ASN A 192 17.12 -1.67 4.28
CA ASN A 192 18.02 -2.80 4.09
C ASN A 192 18.31 -3.02 2.60
N PRO A 193 19.48 -2.60 2.08
CA PRO A 193 19.77 -2.72 0.65
C PRO A 193 19.97 -4.17 0.17
N GLU A 194 20.07 -5.16 1.06
CA GLU A 194 20.06 -6.58 0.67
C GLU A 194 18.65 -7.05 0.29
N LEU A 195 17.61 -6.47 0.88
CA LEU A 195 16.24 -6.97 0.77
C LEU A 195 15.67 -6.90 -0.65
N PRO A 196 15.81 -5.80 -1.42
CA PRO A 196 15.40 -5.78 -2.83
C PRO A 196 16.07 -6.89 -3.65
N ALA A 197 17.37 -7.10 -3.46
CA ALA A 197 18.13 -8.12 -4.17
C ALA A 197 17.64 -9.54 -3.83
N LYS A 198 17.37 -9.82 -2.55
CA LYS A 198 16.78 -11.10 -2.08
C LYS A 198 15.37 -11.33 -2.64
N MET A 199 14.59 -10.28 -2.81
CA MET A 199 13.26 -10.33 -3.44
C MET A 199 13.31 -10.43 -4.96
N GLY A 200 14.49 -10.31 -5.58
CA GLY A 200 14.61 -10.22 -7.03
C GLY A 200 13.92 -8.97 -7.59
N MET A 201 14.02 -7.83 -6.89
CA MET A 201 13.44 -6.54 -7.28
C MET A 201 14.48 -5.42 -7.22
N ASP A 202 14.22 -4.35 -7.95
CA ASP A 202 14.95 -3.09 -7.82
C ASP A 202 14.06 -2.02 -7.14
N PHE A 203 14.69 -0.90 -6.76
CA PHE A 203 13.99 0.20 -6.10
C PHE A 203 12.91 0.84 -6.97
N LEU A 204 13.10 0.87 -8.30
CA LEU A 204 12.12 1.43 -9.21
C LEU A 204 10.83 0.59 -9.20
N LYS A 205 10.96 -0.73 -9.34
CA LYS A 205 9.82 -1.65 -9.26
C LYS A 205 9.12 -1.59 -7.89
N LEU A 206 9.86 -1.44 -6.79
CA LEU A 206 9.28 -1.27 -5.45
C LEU A 206 8.50 0.06 -5.33
N MET A 207 9.00 1.15 -5.93
CA MET A 207 8.29 2.42 -5.98
C MET A 207 7.01 2.32 -6.81
N ASP A 208 7.07 1.68 -7.97
CA ASP A 208 5.89 1.46 -8.82
C ASP A 208 4.84 0.60 -8.10
N LEU A 209 5.26 -0.46 -7.41
CA LEU A 209 4.38 -1.28 -6.58
C LEU A 209 3.73 -0.48 -5.45
N ARG A 210 4.45 0.50 -4.87
CA ARG A 210 3.92 1.39 -3.83
C ARG A 210 2.82 2.31 -4.36
N MET A 211 2.89 2.73 -5.62
CA MET A 211 1.83 3.52 -6.27
C MET A 211 0.65 2.64 -6.65
N LEU A 212 0.93 1.50 -7.29
CA LEU A 212 -0.09 0.52 -7.69
C LEU A 212 -0.99 0.11 -6.52
N VAL A 213 -0.39 -0.29 -5.41
CA VAL A 213 -1.13 -0.73 -4.22
C VAL A 213 -2.01 0.38 -3.63
N LYS A 214 -1.58 1.65 -3.78
CA LYS A 214 -2.34 2.80 -3.31
C LYS A 214 -3.60 2.99 -4.16
N TYR A 215 -3.48 2.94 -5.49
CA TYR A 215 -4.65 3.02 -6.37
C TYR A 215 -5.64 1.85 -6.16
N VAL A 216 -5.12 0.66 -5.83
CA VAL A 216 -5.96 -0.49 -5.46
C VAL A 216 -6.70 -0.27 -4.14
N GLU A 217 -6.04 0.26 -3.12
CA GLU A 217 -6.65 0.61 -1.83
C GLU A 217 -7.65 1.77 -1.98
N ASP A 218 -7.29 2.85 -2.69
CA ASP A 218 -8.18 3.97 -2.98
C ASP A 218 -9.48 3.52 -3.68
N SER A 219 -9.40 2.50 -4.54
CA SER A 219 -10.57 1.91 -5.19
C SER A 219 -11.47 1.15 -4.22
N ALA A 220 -10.90 0.41 -3.26
CA ALA A 220 -11.67 -0.25 -2.21
C ALA A 220 -12.36 0.78 -1.28
N ASP A 221 -11.65 1.85 -0.96
CA ASP A 221 -12.14 3.01 -0.20
C ASP A 221 -13.39 3.64 -0.86
N GLN A 222 -13.37 3.77 -2.19
CA GLN A 222 -14.56 4.21 -2.94
C GLN A 222 -15.71 3.20 -2.86
N CYS A 223 -15.44 1.89 -2.88
CA CYS A 223 -16.48 0.86 -2.71
C CYS A 223 -17.16 0.98 -1.34
N VAL A 224 -16.40 1.27 -0.30
CA VAL A 224 -16.92 1.54 1.06
C VAL A 224 -17.80 2.79 1.08
N ARG A 225 -17.38 3.87 0.42
CA ARG A 225 -18.17 5.11 0.30
C ARG A 225 -19.52 4.85 -0.38
N ILE A 226 -19.52 4.13 -1.50
CA ILE A 226 -20.75 3.71 -2.20
C ILE A 226 -21.64 2.90 -1.25
N SER A 227 -21.07 1.87 -0.62
CA SER A 227 -21.80 0.95 0.26
C SER A 227 -22.43 1.67 1.46
N ARG A 228 -21.71 2.63 2.07
CA ARG A 228 -22.26 3.46 3.15
C ARG A 228 -23.45 4.32 2.69
N GLU A 229 -23.45 4.82 1.46
CA GLU A 229 -24.61 5.54 0.92
C GLU A 229 -25.78 4.59 0.64
N VAL A 230 -25.53 3.34 0.19
CA VAL A 230 -26.57 2.31 0.04
C VAL A 230 -27.27 2.04 1.37
N VAL A 231 -26.51 1.81 2.45
CA VAL A 231 -27.08 1.57 3.80
C VAL A 231 -27.93 2.75 4.26
N LYS A 232 -27.45 3.99 4.07
CA LYS A 232 -28.20 5.21 4.42
C LYS A 232 -29.51 5.34 3.65
N MET A 233 -29.52 4.94 2.38
CA MET A 233 -30.67 5.10 1.47
C MET A 233 -31.66 3.92 1.53
N HIS A 234 -31.28 2.78 2.13
CA HIS A 234 -32.03 1.52 2.13
C HIS A 234 -33.53 1.66 2.39
N SER A 235 -33.91 2.43 3.41
CA SER A 235 -35.32 2.61 3.80
C SER A 235 -36.18 3.40 2.81
N LYS A 236 -35.58 4.09 1.84
CA LYS A 236 -36.29 5.07 0.97
C LYS A 236 -36.02 4.86 -0.54
N ALA A 237 -35.36 3.76 -0.87
CA ALA A 237 -34.67 3.54 -2.14
C ALA A 237 -35.57 3.14 -3.33
N ARG A 238 -36.78 2.62 -3.07
CA ARG A 238 -37.71 2.07 -4.08
C ARG A 238 -38.17 3.05 -5.19
N ARG A 239 -37.78 4.33 -5.13
CA ARG A 239 -38.20 5.36 -6.10
C ARG A 239 -37.10 5.81 -7.08
N ILE A 240 -35.90 5.24 -7.01
CA ILE A 240 -34.77 5.66 -7.86
C ILE A 240 -34.48 4.57 -8.89
N SER A 241 -34.67 4.88 -10.17
CA SER A 241 -34.21 4.02 -11.26
C SER A 241 -32.71 4.20 -11.49
N LEU A 242 -31.98 3.07 -11.45
CA LEU A 242 -30.55 2.94 -11.68
C LEU A 242 -30.23 2.07 -12.91
N ALA A 243 -31.20 1.90 -13.82
CA ALA A 243 -31.19 0.85 -14.83
C ALA A 243 -29.93 0.81 -15.72
N GLY A 244 -29.31 1.94 -16.07
CA GLY A 244 -28.09 1.91 -16.89
C GLY A 244 -26.77 1.86 -16.11
N LEU A 245 -26.82 1.58 -14.80
CA LEU A 245 -25.65 1.08 -14.07
C LEU A 245 -25.57 -0.46 -14.06
N GLY A 246 -26.51 -1.16 -14.72
CA GLY A 246 -26.73 -2.61 -14.61
C GLY A 246 -25.51 -3.51 -14.85
N SER A 247 -24.54 -3.07 -15.66
CA SER A 247 -23.28 -3.79 -15.91
C SER A 247 -22.03 -3.04 -15.40
N MET A 248 -22.21 -1.86 -14.80
CA MET A 248 -21.11 -0.94 -14.49
C MET A 248 -20.10 -1.55 -13.51
N GLY A 249 -20.59 -2.25 -12.49
CA GLY A 249 -19.74 -2.91 -11.50
C GLY A 249 -18.88 -4.01 -12.11
N GLU A 250 -19.45 -4.82 -13.02
CA GLU A 250 -18.72 -5.88 -13.71
C GLU A 250 -17.68 -5.30 -14.66
N THR A 251 -18.03 -4.25 -15.42
CA THR A 251 -17.08 -3.56 -16.31
C THR A 251 -15.93 -2.93 -15.53
N LEU A 252 -16.20 -2.19 -14.45
CA LEU A 252 -15.15 -1.58 -13.62
C LEU A 252 -14.28 -2.63 -12.93
N SER A 253 -14.88 -3.73 -12.47
CA SER A 253 -14.16 -4.85 -11.86
C SER A 253 -13.19 -5.51 -12.85
N ASP A 254 -13.67 -5.82 -14.07
CA ASP A 254 -12.86 -6.38 -15.16
C ASP A 254 -11.70 -5.43 -15.54
N MET A 255 -12.00 -4.14 -15.72
CA MET A 255 -10.99 -3.13 -16.03
C MET A 255 -9.93 -3.01 -14.93
N HIS A 256 -10.33 -3.02 -13.66
CA HIS A 256 -9.42 -3.00 -12.52
C HIS A 256 -8.49 -4.22 -12.52
N SER A 257 -9.05 -5.42 -12.64
CA SER A 257 -8.24 -6.66 -12.67
C SER A 257 -7.26 -6.67 -13.83
N LYS A 258 -7.71 -6.27 -15.03
CA LYS A 258 -6.85 -6.18 -16.23
C LYS A 258 -5.75 -5.14 -16.08
N ALA A 259 -6.03 -3.98 -15.49
CA ALA A 259 -5.03 -2.94 -15.27
C ALA A 259 -3.90 -3.43 -14.33
N VAL A 260 -4.24 -4.14 -13.26
CA VAL A 260 -3.25 -4.73 -12.34
C VAL A 260 -2.49 -5.90 -12.98
N GLU A 261 -3.14 -6.71 -13.82
CA GLU A 261 -2.45 -7.76 -14.59
C GLU A 261 -1.46 -7.15 -15.59
N LEU A 262 -1.88 -6.11 -16.30
CA LEU A 262 -1.07 -5.41 -17.28
C LEU A 262 0.24 -4.86 -16.67
N PHE A 263 0.18 -4.37 -15.42
CA PHE A 263 1.36 -3.95 -14.64
C PHE A 263 2.42 -5.05 -14.49
N ASN A 264 1.98 -6.30 -14.35
CA ASN A 264 2.85 -7.46 -14.17
C ASN A 264 3.33 -8.04 -15.50
N SER A 265 2.45 -8.06 -16.51
CA SER A 265 2.73 -8.58 -17.84
C SER A 265 2.07 -7.70 -18.90
N PHE A 266 2.89 -6.87 -19.54
CA PHE A 266 2.38 -5.94 -20.55
C PHE A 266 1.83 -6.66 -21.78
N ASN A 267 0.60 -6.29 -22.18
CA ASN A 267 -0.09 -6.77 -23.36
C ASN A 267 -0.80 -5.59 -24.07
N PRO A 268 -0.33 -5.16 -25.25
CA PRO A 268 -0.92 -4.03 -25.97
C PRO A 268 -2.41 -4.18 -26.30
N SER A 269 -2.89 -5.41 -26.47
CA SER A 269 -4.31 -5.66 -26.76
C SER A 269 -5.19 -5.36 -25.55
N VAL A 270 -4.74 -5.77 -24.36
CA VAL A 270 -5.45 -5.51 -23.10
C VAL A 270 -5.44 -4.01 -22.79
N LEU A 271 -4.32 -3.32 -23.06
CA LEU A 271 -4.25 -1.86 -22.92
C LEU A 271 -5.32 -1.14 -23.76
N ARG A 272 -5.43 -1.49 -25.05
CA ARG A 272 -6.44 -0.89 -25.94
C ARG A 272 -7.86 -1.15 -25.46
N GLU A 273 -8.14 -2.38 -25.01
CA GLU A 273 -9.44 -2.75 -24.45
C GLU A 273 -9.81 -1.88 -23.23
N ILE A 274 -8.87 -1.64 -22.32
CA ILE A 274 -9.11 -0.78 -21.15
C ILE A 274 -9.39 0.66 -21.58
N ILE A 275 -8.64 1.20 -22.54
CA ILE A 275 -8.82 2.58 -23.05
C ILE A 275 -10.21 2.74 -23.68
N GLU A 276 -10.64 1.80 -24.53
CA GLU A 276 -11.95 1.83 -25.17
C GLU A 276 -13.09 1.74 -24.13
N LYS A 277 -13.01 0.79 -23.19
CA LYS A 277 -13.99 0.64 -22.11
C LYS A 277 -14.03 1.84 -21.17
N HIS A 278 -12.90 2.48 -20.92
CA HIS A 278 -12.84 3.68 -20.07
C HIS A 278 -13.71 4.80 -20.63
N ALA A 279 -13.56 5.11 -21.93
CA ALA A 279 -14.37 6.14 -22.59
C ALA A 279 -15.87 5.82 -22.52
N GLU A 280 -16.24 4.55 -22.74
CA GLU A 280 -17.65 4.10 -22.65
C GLU A 280 -18.22 4.27 -21.23
N VAL A 281 -17.46 3.91 -20.20
CA VAL A 281 -17.88 4.03 -18.80
C VAL A 281 -18.00 5.50 -18.40
N GLU A 282 -17.05 6.34 -18.80
CA GLU A 282 -17.06 7.78 -18.55
C GLU A 282 -18.30 8.47 -19.15
N GLU A 283 -18.60 8.19 -20.43
CA GLU A 283 -19.80 8.71 -21.09
C GLU A 283 -21.08 8.25 -20.39
N LYS A 284 -21.15 6.97 -19.99
CA LYS A 284 -22.29 6.45 -19.22
C LYS A 284 -22.44 7.20 -17.89
N LEU A 285 -21.38 7.38 -17.11
CA LEU A 285 -21.44 8.10 -15.83
C LEU A 285 -21.95 9.53 -16.00
N LEU A 286 -21.42 10.28 -16.96
CA LEU A 286 -21.86 11.66 -17.27
C LEU A 286 -23.35 11.70 -17.65
N SER A 287 -23.79 10.83 -18.56
CA SER A 287 -25.20 10.79 -18.99
C SER A 287 -26.15 10.40 -17.85
N PHE A 288 -25.66 9.67 -16.84
CA PHE A 288 -26.44 9.27 -15.67
C PHE A 288 -26.55 10.40 -14.65
N GLU A 289 -25.46 11.13 -14.42
CA GLU A 289 -25.43 12.27 -13.50
C GLU A 289 -26.42 13.35 -13.94
N GLU A 290 -26.42 13.71 -15.23
CA GLU A 290 -27.34 14.71 -15.81
C GLU A 290 -28.82 14.36 -15.58
N LYS A 291 -29.19 13.08 -15.72
CA LYS A 291 -30.57 12.59 -15.56
C LYS A 291 -31.07 12.61 -14.11
N GLN A 292 -30.18 12.77 -13.12
CA GLN A 292 -30.51 12.63 -11.69
C GLN A 292 -30.47 13.97 -10.92
N ASN A 293 -30.02 15.06 -11.55
CA ASN A 293 -29.80 16.39 -10.94
C ASN A 293 -31.01 17.03 -10.24
N HIS A 294 -32.23 16.50 -10.42
CA HIS A 294 -33.47 17.08 -9.87
C HIS A 294 -34.18 16.19 -8.82
N LYS A 295 -33.52 15.17 -8.26
CA LYS A 295 -34.16 14.23 -7.32
C LYS A 295 -33.87 14.53 -5.85
N THR A 296 -34.81 14.15 -4.97
CA THR A 296 -34.74 14.29 -3.51
C THR A 296 -33.48 13.70 -2.85
N TYR A 297 -32.78 12.78 -3.54
CA TYR A 297 -31.53 12.14 -3.08
C TYR A 297 -30.30 12.56 -3.89
N ALA A 298 -30.35 13.71 -4.57
CA ALA A 298 -29.28 14.18 -5.45
C ALA A 298 -27.89 14.09 -4.78
N ILE A 299 -27.77 14.49 -3.51
CA ILE A 299 -26.48 14.49 -2.81
C ILE A 299 -25.88 13.09 -2.64
N SER A 300 -26.66 12.11 -2.18
CA SER A 300 -26.15 10.73 -1.99
C SER A 300 -25.85 10.06 -3.33
N LEU A 301 -26.66 10.31 -4.36
CA LEU A 301 -26.38 9.81 -5.71
C LEU A 301 -25.13 10.46 -6.31
N VAL A 302 -24.93 11.77 -6.15
CA VAL A 302 -23.71 12.48 -6.57
C VAL A 302 -22.48 11.89 -5.88
N LYS A 303 -22.56 11.57 -4.59
CA LYS A 303 -21.46 10.88 -3.88
C LYS A 303 -21.14 9.52 -4.47
N VAL A 304 -22.17 8.74 -4.79
CA VAL A 304 -22.00 7.42 -5.45
C VAL A 304 -21.35 7.59 -6.82
N PHE A 305 -21.81 8.53 -7.65
CA PHE A 305 -21.24 8.78 -8.97
C PHE A 305 -19.79 9.26 -8.89
N ASN A 306 -19.48 10.18 -7.99
CA ASN A 306 -18.10 10.62 -7.74
C ASN A 306 -17.20 9.47 -7.33
N SER A 307 -17.68 8.56 -6.48
CA SER A 307 -16.91 7.37 -6.09
C SER A 307 -16.71 6.40 -7.26
N LEU A 308 -17.71 6.20 -8.14
CA LEU A 308 -17.54 5.41 -9.37
C LEU A 308 -16.54 6.03 -10.33
N ALA A 309 -16.63 7.36 -10.55
CA ALA A 309 -15.67 8.10 -11.36
C ALA A 309 -14.25 8.00 -10.79
N LYS A 310 -14.10 8.05 -9.46
CA LYS A 310 -12.78 7.91 -8.83
C LYS A 310 -12.20 6.49 -8.96
N ILE A 311 -13.03 5.44 -8.93
CA ILE A 311 -12.59 4.08 -9.27
C ILE A 311 -12.07 4.02 -10.71
N LEU A 312 -12.80 4.62 -11.65
CA LEU A 312 -12.39 4.70 -13.05
C LEU A 312 -11.05 5.45 -13.23
N GLU A 313 -10.88 6.59 -12.54
CA GLU A 313 -9.63 7.35 -12.52
C GLU A 313 -8.46 6.52 -11.97
N ASN A 314 -8.67 5.79 -10.87
CA ASN A 314 -7.64 4.91 -10.32
C ASN A 314 -7.23 3.80 -11.31
N VAL A 315 -8.17 3.27 -12.11
CA VAL A 315 -7.85 2.30 -13.17
C VAL A 315 -6.94 2.95 -14.23
N LYS A 316 -7.25 4.18 -14.64
CA LYS A 316 -6.41 4.94 -15.57
C LYS A 316 -5.03 5.20 -14.99
N ASP A 317 -4.94 5.62 -13.73
CA ASP A 317 -3.66 5.87 -13.05
C ASP A 317 -2.79 4.61 -12.99
N ILE A 318 -3.39 3.43 -12.74
CA ILE A 318 -2.68 2.14 -12.79
C ILE A 318 -2.11 1.87 -14.18
N VAL A 319 -2.89 2.16 -15.23
CA VAL A 319 -2.43 2.01 -16.62
C VAL A 319 -1.30 2.98 -16.94
N GLU A 320 -1.34 4.21 -16.45
CA GLU A 320 -0.30 5.22 -16.69
C GLU A 320 1.05 4.86 -16.06
N LEU A 321 1.08 4.08 -14.97
CA LEU A 321 2.32 3.53 -14.41
C LEU A 321 3.11 2.68 -15.42
N LEU A 322 2.46 2.10 -16.42
CA LEU A 322 3.12 1.31 -17.47
C LEU A 322 3.82 2.17 -18.50
N SER A 323 3.21 3.31 -18.85
CA SER A 323 3.74 4.26 -19.83
C SER A 323 5.06 4.91 -19.37
N MET A 324 5.43 4.74 -18.10
CA MET A 324 6.71 5.19 -17.55
C MET A 324 7.88 4.24 -17.87
N LYS A 325 7.63 3.06 -18.46
CA LYS A 325 8.69 2.11 -18.82
C LYS A 325 9.13 2.30 -20.27
N PRO A 326 10.42 2.57 -20.56
CA PRO A 326 10.92 2.45 -21.92
C PRO A 326 10.81 0.97 -22.34
N PHE A 327 10.07 0.72 -23.42
CA PHE A 327 10.02 -0.58 -24.09
C PHE A 327 11.36 -0.91 -24.76
#